data_AF-A0AAJ0U5Y0-F1
#
_entry.id   AF-A0AAJ0U5Y0-F1
#
_cell.length_a   1.000
_cell.length_b   1.000
_cell.length_c   1.000
_cell.angle_alpha   90.00
_cell.angle_beta   90.00
_cell.angle_gamma   90.00
#
_symmetry.space_group_name_H-M   'P 1'
#
loop_
_entity.id
_entity.type
_entity.pdbx_description
1 polymer ?
#
loop_
_entity_poly.entity_id
_entity_poly.type
_entity_poly.pdbx_seq_one_letter_code
_entity_poly.pdbx_strand_id
1 'polypeptide(L)' 'MPAATVNELGQVQIPQNLRQRLGIGQGSRVRFDLVDDHLEMRVEPTDGEAPAAGFGMLKSKRPAVPADLDPASLVQS' A
#
# COMPACT_ATOMS: atom_id res chain seq x y z
N MET A 1 -19.11 -14.17 -4.77
CA MET A 1 -18.73 -12.97 -4.00
C MET A 1 -18.27 -13.42 -2.63
N PRO A 2 -17.07 -13.05 -2.16
CA PRO A 2 -16.66 -13.39 -0.80
C PRO A 2 -17.56 -12.66 0.20
N ALA A 3 -18.08 -13.39 1.19
CA ALA A 3 -18.87 -12.84 2.30
C ALA A 3 -18.17 -13.17 3.61
N ALA A 4 -18.35 -12.32 4.62
CA ALA A 4 -17.80 -12.52 5.95
C ALA A 4 -18.86 -12.14 6.98
N THR A 5 -18.89 -12.86 8.10
CA THR A 5 -19.83 -12.63 9.20
C THR A 5 -19.25 -11.63 10.20
N VAL A 6 -20.12 -10.83 10.80
CA VAL A 6 -19.78 -9.92 11.89
C VAL A 6 -19.63 -10.73 13.17
N ASN A 7 -18.52 -10.58 13.89
CA ASN A 7 -18.34 -11.22 15.20
C ASN A 7 -19.10 -10.49 16.31
N GLU A 8 -19.06 -11.02 17.53
CA GLU A 8 -19.71 -10.42 18.71
C GLU A 8 -19.19 -9.00 19.05
N LEU A 9 -17.99 -8.66 18.58
CA LEU A 9 -17.38 -7.34 18.76
C LEU A 9 -17.74 -6.35 17.64
N GLY A 10 -18.60 -6.74 16.69
CA GLY A 10 -18.99 -5.88 15.57
C GLY A 10 -17.94 -5.80 14.45
N GLN A 11 -16.95 -6.71 14.41
CA GLN A 11 -15.85 -6.68 13.44
C GLN A 11 -16.11 -7.64 12.28
N VAL A 12 -15.66 -7.27 11.08
CA VAL A 12 -15.65 -8.14 9.89
C VAL A 12 -14.21 -8.39 9.48
N GLN A 13 -13.86 -9.66 9.30
CA GLN A 13 -12.52 -10.03 8.86
C GLN A 13 -12.43 -10.02 7.34
N ILE A 14 -11.52 -9.21 6.79
CA ILE A 14 -11.31 -9.11 5.34
C ILE A 14 -10.59 -10.38 4.85
N PRO A 15 -11.19 -11.14 3.91
CA PRO A 15 -10.57 -12.33 3.32
C PRO A 15 -9.19 -12.05 2.73
N GLN A 16 -8.28 -13.02 2.87
CA GLN A 16 -6.87 -12.87 2.47
C GLN A 16 -6.69 -12.35 1.04
N ASN A 17 -7.45 -12.89 0.09
CA ASN A 17 -7.38 -12.48 -1.31
C ASN A 17 -7.73 -11.00 -1.51
N LEU A 18 -8.73 -10.49 -0.78
CA LEU A 18 -9.11 -9.08 -0.84
C LEU A 18 -8.05 -8.19 -0.18
N ARG A 19 -7.49 -8.61 0.98
CA ARG A 19 -6.39 -7.88 1.62
C ARG A 19 -5.20 -7.69 0.68
N GLN A 20 -4.80 -8.75 -0.01
CA GLN A 20 -3.68 -8.69 -0.97
C GLN A 20 -3.96 -7.77 -2.16
N ARG A 21 -5.17 -7.84 -2.73
CA ARG A 21 -5.58 -7.00 -3.86
C ARG A 21 -5.69 -5.52 -3.48
N LEU A 22 -6.14 -5.23 -2.27
CA LEU A 22 -6.33 -3.86 -1.78
C LEU A 22 -5.07 -3.30 -1.08
N GLY A 23 -4.01 -4.08 -0.91
CA GLY A 23 -2.80 -3.65 -0.20
C GLY A 23 -3.01 -3.44 1.31
N ILE A 24 -3.98 -4.12 1.91
CA ILE A 24 -4.31 -4.00 3.34
C ILE A 24 -3.40 -4.94 4.14
N GLY A 25 -2.41 -4.36 4.79
CA GLY A 25 -1.47 -5.01 5.69
C GLY A 25 -1.67 -4.61 7.16
N GLN A 26 -0.82 -5.14 8.03
CA GLN A 26 -0.76 -4.69 9.41
C GLN A 26 -0.35 -3.21 9.45
N GLY A 27 -1.08 -2.40 10.24
CA GLY A 27 -0.82 -0.96 10.36
C GLY A 27 -1.37 -0.11 9.21
N SER A 28 -2.02 -0.71 8.20
CA SER A 28 -2.74 0.04 7.17
C SER A 28 -3.88 0.84 7.81
N ARG A 29 -3.95 2.13 7.48
CA ARG A 29 -5.09 2.97 7.82
C ARG A 29 -6.13 2.83 6.71
N VAL A 30 -7.38 2.66 7.10
CA VAL A 30 -8.49 2.42 6.17
C VAL A 30 -9.57 3.45 6.44
N ARG A 31 -9.99 4.14 5.39
CA ARG A 31 -11.12 5.04 5.40
C ARG A 31 -12.38 4.30 5.00
N PHE A 32 -13.48 4.67 5.64
CA PHE A 32 -14.81 4.18 5.37
C PHE A 32 -15.70 5.34 4.97
N ASP A 33 -16.42 5.18 3.88
CA ASP A 33 -17.43 6.13 3.43
C ASP A 33 -18.76 5.35 3.26
N LEU A 34 -19.86 5.91 3.77
CA LEU A 34 -21.20 5.37 3.51
C LEU A 34 -21.68 5.97 2.18
N VAL A 35 -21.88 5.12 1.19
CA VAL A 35 -22.38 5.50 -0.13
C VAL A 35 -23.73 4.83 -0.33
N ASP A 36 -24.78 5.63 -0.26
CA ASP A 36 -26.18 5.20 -0.34
C ASP A 36 -26.51 4.07 0.65
N ASP A 37 -26.47 2.82 0.20
CA ASP A 37 -26.83 1.61 0.93
C ASP A 37 -25.64 0.71 1.30
N HIS A 38 -24.41 1.07 0.93
CA HIS A 38 -23.23 0.26 1.16
C HIS A 38 -22.05 1.05 1.68
N LEU A 39 -21.12 0.32 2.30
CA LEU A 39 -19.89 0.85 2.85
C LEU A 39 -18.78 0.69 1.82
N GLU A 40 -18.25 1.80 1.34
CA GLU A 40 -17.01 1.82 0.58
C GLU A 40 -15.82 1.90 1.53
N MET A 41 -14.78 1.16 1.19
CA MET A 41 -13.58 1.06 2.00
C MET A 41 -12.36 1.32 1.14
N ARG A 42 -11.50 2.25 1.57
CA ARG A 42 -10.29 2.65 0.84
C ARG A 42 -9.10 2.69 1.78
N VAL A 43 -7.94 2.20 1.30
CA VAL A 43 -6.70 2.36 2.06
C VAL A 43 -6.28 3.81 1.99
N GLU A 44 -6.15 4.47 3.15
CA GLU A 44 -5.55 5.79 3.17
C GLU A 44 -4.07 5.63 2.82
N PRO A 45 -3.56 6.40 1.84
CA PRO A 45 -2.13 6.53 1.69
C PRO A 45 -1.57 6.90 3.06
N THR A 46 -0.58 6.17 3.54
CA THR A 46 0.18 6.68 4.67
C THR A 46 0.78 7.97 4.16
N ASP A 47 0.41 9.11 4.77
CA ASP A 47 1.07 10.39 4.58
C ASP A 47 2.52 10.21 5.04
N GLY A 48 3.34 9.60 4.18
CA GLY A 48 4.76 9.67 4.28
C GLY A 48 5.07 11.13 4.09
N GLU A 49 5.42 11.79 5.21
CA GLU A 49 5.98 13.13 5.30
C GLU A 49 6.37 13.64 3.92
N ALA A 50 5.58 14.59 3.39
CA ALA A 50 5.79 15.16 2.06
C ALA A 50 7.29 15.38 1.90
N PRO A 51 7.96 14.78 0.89
CA PRO A 51 9.40 14.88 0.80
C PRO A 51 9.74 16.37 0.76
N ALA A 52 10.39 16.85 1.83
CA ALA A 52 10.92 18.20 1.88
C ALA A 52 11.61 18.47 0.55
N ALA A 53 11.10 19.48 -0.16
CA ALA A 53 11.46 19.90 -1.51
C ALA A 53 12.59 19.11 -2.19
N GLY A 54 12.24 18.34 -3.22
CA GLY A 54 13.21 17.67 -4.07
C GLY A 54 12.61 17.37 -5.42
N PHE A 55 12.31 18.39 -6.23
CA PHE A 55 12.05 18.35 -7.69
C PHE A 55 11.41 17.07 -8.30
N GLY A 56 10.48 16.40 -7.61
CA GLY A 56 9.87 15.13 -8.08
C GLY A 56 10.73 13.87 -7.88
N MET A 57 11.75 13.92 -7.03
CA MET A 57 12.64 12.80 -6.71
C MET A 57 11.98 11.84 -5.70
N LEU A 58 12.00 10.54 -6.03
CA LEU A 58 11.58 9.49 -5.12
C LEU A 58 12.66 9.23 -4.07
N LYS A 59 12.30 9.29 -2.79
CA LYS A 59 13.20 8.85 -1.70
C LYS A 59 13.33 7.33 -1.74
N SER A 60 14.54 6.82 -1.96
CA SER A 60 14.86 5.40 -1.92
C SER A 60 15.64 5.07 -0.65
N LYS A 61 15.32 3.93 -0.01
CA LYS A 61 16.13 3.35 1.07
C LYS A 61 17.26 2.45 0.55
N ARG A 62 17.32 2.22 -0.77
CA ARG A 62 18.36 1.38 -1.38
C ARG A 62 19.70 2.12 -1.32
N PRO A 63 20.81 1.40 -1.09
CA PRO A 63 22.13 2.00 -1.17
C PRO A 63 22.36 2.58 -2.56
N ALA A 64 23.02 3.75 -2.62
CA ALA A 64 23.41 4.36 -3.88
C ALA A 64 24.38 3.45 -4.62
N VAL A 65 24.24 3.37 -5.94
CA VAL A 65 25.21 2.67 -6.78
C VAL A 65 26.44 3.56 -7.02
N PRO A 66 27.62 2.97 -7.21
CA PRO A 66 28.82 3.71 -7.62
C PRO A 66 28.60 4.48 -8.92
N ALA A 67 29.28 5.63 -9.07
CA ALA A 67 29.15 6.49 -10.24
C ALA A 67 29.71 5.85 -11.53
N ASP A 68 30.57 4.86 -11.38
CA ASP A 68 31.23 4.06 -12.42
C ASP A 68 30.50 2.75 -12.73
N LEU A 69 29.27 2.55 -12.21
CA LEU A 69 28.45 1.40 -12.56
C LEU A 69 28.23 1.34 -14.08
N ASP A 70 28.74 0.29 -14.72
CA ASP A 70 28.43 -0.04 -16.10
C ASP A 70 27.13 -0.87 -16.18
N PRO A 71 26.00 -0.33 -16.68
CA PRO A 71 24.75 -1.08 -16.79
C PRO A 71 24.85 -2.27 -17.76
N ALA A 72 25.74 -2.22 -18.75
CA ALA A 72 25.91 -3.30 -19.72
C ALA A 72 26.48 -4.57 -19.06
N SER A 73 27.29 -4.40 -18.01
CA SER A 73 27.79 -5.52 -17.20
C SER A 73 26.68 -6.32 -16.49
N LEU A 74 25.50 -5.73 -16.29
CA LEU A 74 24.37 -6.35 -15.57
C LEU A 74 23.53 -7.29 -16.44
N VAL A 75 23.74 -7.31 -17.77
CA VAL A 75 22.87 -8.02 -18.73
C VAL A 75 23.53 -9.29 -19.28
N GLN A 76 24.65 -9.76 -18.69
CA GLN A 76 25.28 -11.01 -19.13
C GLN A 76 24.38 -12.21 -18.77
N SER A 77 23.64 -12.68 -19.78
CA SER A 77 22.90 -13.95 -19.81
C SER A 77 23.44 -14.81 -20.95
#